data_AF-A0A5B1CCN3-F1
#
_entry.id   AF-A0A5B1CCN3-F1
#
_cell.length_a   1.000
_cell.length_b   1.000
_cell.length_c   1.000
_cell.angle_alpha   90.00
_cell.angle_beta   90.00
_cell.angle_gamma   90.00
#
_symmetry.space_group_name_H-M   'P 1'
#
loop_
_entity.id
_entity.type
_entity.pdbx_description
1 polymer ?
#
loop_
_entity_poly.entity_id
_entity_poly.type
_entity_poly.pdbx_seq_one_letter_code
_entity_poly.pdbx_strand_id
1 'polypeptide(L)'
;MSDSEPTRLRCDDIAYRSGFIEVRRVHASHVNLEVWSLDPDAVNVDAEWVTDVPDNAVTGNVELELSVRSAIMLADSLHVLAIREPATEDDHPNCDECGSPFFSSLITMSALCPECSHYLYGKPNCAHSFCGGRCRRCGWDGSVSEHVASIKGTAYDG
;
A
#
# COMPACT_ATOMS: atom_id res chain seq x y z
N MET A 1 -4.16 28.03 1.69
CA MET A 1 -4.30 26.56 1.80
C MET A 1 -4.84 26.12 0.46
N SER A 2 -4.00 25.55 -0.41
CA SER A 2 -4.48 25.05 -1.69
C SER A 2 -5.24 23.76 -1.43
N ASP A 3 -6.58 23.81 -1.55
CA ASP A 3 -7.37 22.59 -1.73
C ASP A 3 -6.88 21.95 -3.03
N SER A 4 -6.12 20.87 -2.90
CA SER A 4 -5.85 19.99 -4.02
C SER A 4 -7.19 19.41 -4.48
N GLU A 5 -7.48 19.47 -5.77
CA GLU A 5 -8.69 18.88 -6.32
C GLU A 5 -8.82 17.40 -5.91
N PRO A 6 -10.05 16.92 -5.66
CA PRO A 6 -10.28 15.52 -5.32
C PRO A 6 -9.73 14.58 -6.38
N THR A 7 -9.02 13.55 -5.96
CA THR A 7 -8.67 12.45 -6.85
C THR A 7 -9.87 11.51 -6.94
N ARG A 8 -10.42 11.33 -8.14
CA ARG A 8 -11.50 10.37 -8.39
C ARG A 8 -10.97 9.20 -9.22
N LEU A 9 -11.23 7.99 -8.75
CA LEU A 9 -10.85 6.72 -9.36
C LEU A 9 -12.12 5.99 -9.79
N ARG A 10 -12.18 5.61 -11.06
CA ARG A 10 -13.28 4.79 -11.57
C ARG A 10 -13.05 3.32 -11.20
N CYS A 11 -14.12 2.62 -10.87
CA CYS A 11 -14.09 1.21 -10.51
C CYS A 11 -15.09 0.46 -11.39
N ASP A 12 -14.64 -0.07 -12.52
CA ASP A 12 -15.49 -0.72 -13.53
C ASP A 12 -14.85 -1.93 -14.23
N ASP A 13 -13.68 -2.38 -13.76
CA ASP A 13 -13.01 -3.60 -14.26
C ASP A 13 -13.91 -4.84 -14.20
N ILE A 14 -14.93 -4.83 -13.34
CA ILE A 14 -15.95 -5.87 -13.21
C ILE A 14 -17.31 -5.25 -13.57
N ALA A 15 -17.88 -5.67 -14.70
CA ALA A 15 -19.08 -5.05 -15.28
C ALA A 15 -20.29 -4.91 -14.34
N TYR A 16 -20.50 -5.87 -13.42
CA TYR A 16 -21.60 -5.85 -12.45
C TYR A 16 -21.24 -5.22 -11.10
N ARG A 17 -20.04 -4.67 -10.97
CA ARG A 17 -19.55 -3.94 -9.79
C ARG A 17 -18.94 -2.64 -10.27
N SER A 18 -19.81 -1.71 -10.66
CA SER A 18 -19.42 -0.39 -11.12
C SER A 18 -19.56 0.64 -10.01
N GLY A 19 -18.70 1.65 -10.08
CA GLY A 19 -18.68 2.70 -9.09
C GLY A 19 -17.45 3.57 -9.21
N PHE A 20 -17.18 4.28 -8.14
CA PHE A 20 -15.97 5.07 -8.04
C PHE A 20 -15.59 5.35 -6.59
N ILE A 21 -14.32 5.66 -6.43
CA ILE A 21 -13.70 6.05 -5.18
C ILE A 21 -13.22 7.48 -5.35
N GLU A 22 -13.60 8.33 -4.43
CA GLU A 22 -13.14 9.71 -4.37
C GLU A 22 -12.31 9.94 -3.11
N VAL A 23 -11.15 10.55 -3.28
CA VAL A 23 -10.21 10.85 -2.20
C VAL A 23 -10.12 12.35 -2.03
N ARG A 24 -10.49 12.84 -0.84
CA ARG A 24 -10.49 14.26 -0.49
C ARG A 24 -9.64 14.52 0.73
N ARG A 25 -8.82 15.57 0.69
CA ARG A 25 -8.17 16.07 1.90
C ARG A 25 -9.15 16.98 2.62
N VAL A 26 -9.76 16.48 3.69
CA VAL A 26 -10.69 17.26 4.52
C VAL A 26 -9.95 18.19 5.47
N HIS A 27 -8.78 17.78 5.97
CA HIS A 27 -7.91 18.64 6.76
C HIS A 27 -6.45 18.14 6.80
N ALA A 28 -5.61 18.78 7.63
CA ALA A 28 -4.18 18.49 7.65
C ALA A 28 -3.83 17.03 8.04
N SER A 29 -4.63 16.38 8.90
CA SER A 29 -4.33 15.08 9.49
C SER A 29 -5.33 13.96 9.16
N HIS A 30 -6.42 14.23 8.44
CA HIS A 30 -7.31 13.20 7.90
C HIS A 30 -7.60 13.41 6.41
N VAL A 31 -7.96 12.29 5.79
CA VAL A 31 -8.39 12.15 4.40
C VAL A 31 -9.74 11.47 4.43
N ASN A 32 -10.68 11.92 3.61
CA ASN A 32 -11.94 11.26 3.38
C ASN A 32 -11.83 10.38 2.13
N LEU A 33 -12.31 9.15 2.25
CA LEU A 33 -12.49 8.23 1.13
C LEU A 33 -13.99 7.98 0.99
N GLU A 34 -14.54 8.42 -0.13
CA GLU A 34 -15.95 8.26 -0.43
C GLU A 34 -16.12 7.26 -1.58
N VAL A 35 -17.00 6.28 -1.38
CA VAL A 35 -17.18 5.14 -2.30
C VAL A 35 -18.63 5.06 -2.72
N TRP A 36 -18.87 5.22 -4.02
CA TRP A 36 -20.21 5.09 -4.60
C TRP A 36 -20.31 3.80 -5.39
N SER A 37 -21.34 3.03 -5.10
CA SER A 37 -21.77 1.86 -5.86
C SER A 37 -22.89 2.28 -6.80
N LEU A 38 -22.79 1.89 -8.07
CA LEU A 38 -23.74 2.27 -9.10
C LEU A 38 -24.50 1.03 -9.60
N ASP A 39 -25.75 1.24 -9.98
CA ASP A 39 -26.49 0.29 -10.79
C ASP A 39 -25.91 0.32 -12.22
N PRO A 40 -25.31 -0.78 -12.70
CA PRO A 40 -24.69 -0.84 -14.03
C PRO A 40 -25.71 -0.68 -15.16
N ASP A 41 -27.00 -0.93 -14.93
CA ASP A 41 -28.05 -0.75 -15.93
C ASP A 41 -28.58 0.69 -15.96
N ALA A 42 -28.35 1.46 -14.89
CA ALA A 42 -28.82 2.84 -14.75
C ALA A 42 -27.79 3.89 -15.21
N VAL A 43 -26.52 3.51 -15.36
CA VAL A 43 -25.43 4.43 -15.76
C VAL A 43 -24.67 3.84 -16.93
N ASN A 44 -24.56 4.60 -18.02
CA ASN A 44 -23.58 4.31 -19.04
C ASN A 44 -22.20 4.66 -18.49
N VAL A 45 -21.50 3.67 -17.96
CA VAL A 45 -20.16 3.84 -17.43
C VAL A 45 -19.19 4.29 -18.51
N ASP A 46 -19.38 4.02 -19.80
CA ASP A 46 -18.42 4.31 -20.89
C ASP A 46 -18.08 5.80 -21.10
N ALA A 47 -18.76 6.73 -20.41
CA ALA A 47 -18.35 8.13 -20.39
C ALA A 47 -17.05 8.31 -19.58
N GLU A 48 -16.07 8.97 -20.18
CA GLU A 48 -14.72 9.20 -19.62
C GLU A 48 -14.74 9.92 -18.26
N TRP A 49 -15.82 10.67 -17.98
CA TRP A 49 -16.07 11.32 -16.69
C TRP A 49 -17.57 11.37 -16.39
N VAL A 50 -18.05 10.59 -15.42
CA VAL A 50 -19.42 10.75 -14.89
C VAL A 50 -19.41 11.88 -13.87
N THR A 51 -19.76 13.07 -14.34
CA THR A 51 -19.92 14.28 -13.50
C THR A 51 -21.31 14.37 -12.89
N ASP A 52 -22.32 13.87 -13.60
CA ASP A 52 -23.71 13.74 -13.14
C ASP A 52 -24.09 12.26 -13.05
N VAL A 53 -23.98 11.70 -11.85
CA VAL A 53 -24.59 10.40 -11.53
C VAL A 53 -26.02 10.69 -11.09
N PRO A 54 -27.05 10.13 -11.75
CA PRO A 54 -28.41 10.34 -11.31
C PRO A 54 -28.65 9.60 -9.98
N ASP A 55 -29.37 10.21 -9.03
CA ASP A 55 -29.58 9.66 -7.69
C ASP A 55 -30.14 8.23 -7.70
N ASN A 56 -30.99 7.91 -8.68
CA ASN A 56 -31.61 6.59 -8.84
C ASN A 56 -30.61 5.50 -9.27
N ALA A 57 -29.42 5.88 -9.73
CA ALA A 57 -28.36 4.95 -10.07
C ALA A 57 -27.46 4.62 -8.88
N VAL A 58 -27.48 5.40 -7.79
CA VAL A 58 -26.65 5.13 -6.62
C VAL A 58 -27.29 4.03 -5.80
N THR A 59 -26.65 2.87 -5.77
CA THR A 59 -27.11 1.70 -4.99
C THR A 59 -26.44 1.63 -3.62
N GLY A 60 -25.37 2.39 -3.42
CA GLY A 60 -24.70 2.55 -2.12
C GLY A 60 -23.75 3.72 -2.11
N ASN A 61 -23.65 4.39 -0.96
CA ASN A 61 -22.65 5.41 -0.67
C ASN A 61 -22.05 5.11 0.71
N VAL A 62 -20.72 5.02 0.78
CA VAL A 62 -19.98 4.85 2.03
C VAL A 62 -18.87 5.91 2.10
N GLU A 63 -18.87 6.67 3.20
CA GLU A 63 -17.82 7.62 3.56
C GLU A 63 -16.94 7.04 4.68
N LEU A 64 -15.62 7.10 4.48
CA LEU A 64 -14.61 6.65 5.45
C LEU A 64 -13.61 7.78 5.73
N GLU A 65 -13.59 8.25 6.98
CA GLU A 65 -12.56 9.18 7.45
C GLU A 65 -11.34 8.40 7.96
N LEU A 66 -10.18 8.66 7.36
CA LEU A 66 -8.93 8.01 7.68
C LEU A 66 -7.90 9.04 8.16
N SER A 67 -7.18 8.72 9.24
CA SER A 67 -5.97 9.48 9.56
C SER A 67 -4.96 9.36 8.42
N VAL A 68 -4.08 10.35 8.23
CA VAL A 68 -3.01 10.28 7.22
C VAL A 68 -2.18 9.00 7.39
N ARG A 69 -1.93 8.56 8.63
CA ARG A 69 -1.23 7.30 8.91
C ARG A 69 -2.00 6.10 8.39
N SER A 70 -3.31 6.01 8.67
CA SER A 70 -4.15 4.89 8.22
C SER A 70 -4.29 4.87 6.70
N ALA A 71 -4.38 6.03 6.06
CA ALA A 71 -4.41 6.15 4.60
C ALA A 71 -3.11 5.63 3.95
N ILE A 72 -1.95 5.97 4.52
CA ILE A 72 -0.66 5.43 4.06
C ILE A 72 -0.64 3.90 4.22
N MET A 73 -1.07 3.38 5.38
CA MET A 73 -1.11 1.93 5.59
C MET A 73 -2.05 1.20 4.63
N LEU A 74 -3.18 1.82 4.26
CA LEU A 74 -4.10 1.29 3.25
C LEU A 74 -3.44 1.26 1.87
N ALA A 75 -2.80 2.36 1.45
CA ALA A 75 -2.08 2.43 0.18
C ALA A 75 -0.96 1.38 0.09
N ASP A 76 -0.18 1.21 1.16
CA ASP A 76 0.86 0.17 1.26
C ASP A 76 0.26 -1.23 1.13
N SER A 77 -0.88 -1.48 1.79
CA SER A 77 -1.55 -2.77 1.74
C SER A 77 -2.10 -3.08 0.35
N LEU A 78 -2.71 -2.10 -0.31
CA LEU A 78 -3.18 -2.21 -1.69
C LEU A 78 -2.01 -2.48 -2.64
N HIS A 79 -0.91 -1.76 -2.49
CA HIS A 79 0.30 -1.93 -3.29
C HIS A 79 0.88 -3.35 -3.17
N VAL A 80 1.04 -3.85 -1.94
CA VAL A 80 1.52 -5.22 -1.68
C VAL A 80 0.61 -6.28 -2.31
N LEU A 81 -0.71 -6.07 -2.29
CA LEU A 81 -1.65 -7.00 -2.90
C LEU A 81 -1.68 -6.90 -4.43
N ALA A 82 -1.51 -5.70 -4.99
CA ALA A 82 -1.53 -5.45 -6.42
C ALA A 82 -0.29 -6.01 -7.14
N ILE A 83 0.87 -6.06 -6.47
CA ILE A 83 2.14 -6.58 -7.05
C ILE A 83 2.25 -8.11 -6.89
N ARG A 84 1.18 -8.83 -6.57
CA ARG A 84 1.19 -10.30 -6.65
C ARG A 84 1.15 -10.78 -8.11
N GLU A 85 2.18 -10.48 -8.88
CA GLU A 85 2.60 -11.38 -9.95
C GLU A 85 3.18 -12.65 -9.30
N PRO A 86 3.00 -13.85 -9.89
CA PRO A 86 3.68 -15.03 -9.38
C PRO A 86 5.18 -14.76 -9.45
N ALA A 87 5.83 -14.70 -8.30
CA ALA A 87 7.28 -14.57 -8.23
C ALA A 87 7.90 -15.62 -9.15
N THR A 88 8.51 -15.18 -10.25
CA THR A 88 9.50 -16.03 -10.91
C THR A 88 10.60 -16.28 -9.89
N GLU A 89 11.09 -17.51 -9.79
CA GLU A 89 11.94 -17.98 -8.68
C GLU A 89 13.24 -17.17 -8.45
N ASP A 90 13.58 -16.21 -9.31
CA ASP A 90 14.89 -15.55 -9.39
C ASP A 90 14.98 -14.06 -8.97
N ASP A 91 13.93 -13.40 -8.49
CA ASP A 91 13.99 -11.95 -8.17
C ASP A 91 14.05 -11.63 -6.66
N HIS A 92 14.90 -12.37 -5.93
CA HIS A 92 15.21 -12.09 -4.52
C HIS A 92 16.59 -11.42 -4.42
N PRO A 93 16.69 -10.08 -4.55
CA PRO A 93 17.96 -9.41 -4.26
C PRO A 93 18.36 -9.66 -2.79
N ASN A 94 19.66 -9.81 -2.57
CA ASN A 94 20.24 -9.81 -1.24
C ASN A 94 20.40 -8.36 -0.78
N CYS A 95 20.11 -8.10 0.49
CA CYS A 95 20.31 -6.80 1.11
C CYS A 95 21.81 -6.45 1.14
N ASP A 96 22.19 -5.29 0.62
CA ASP A 96 23.58 -4.83 0.60
C ASP A 96 24.18 -4.66 2.01
N GLU A 97 23.34 -4.47 3.03
CA GLU A 97 23.76 -4.29 4.42
C GLU A 97 23.92 -5.62 5.18
N CYS A 98 22.90 -6.49 5.14
CA CYS A 98 22.86 -7.70 5.96
C CYS A 98 22.89 -9.01 5.17
N GLY A 99 22.93 -8.96 3.84
CA GLY A 99 22.91 -10.13 2.96
C GLY A 99 21.58 -10.89 2.91
N SER A 100 20.59 -10.52 3.73
CA SER A 100 19.29 -11.20 3.78
C SER A 100 18.56 -11.10 2.44
N PRO A 101 17.95 -12.18 1.93
CA PRO A 101 17.06 -12.10 0.78
C PRO A 101 15.83 -11.27 1.15
N PHE A 102 15.35 -10.45 0.22
CA PHE A 102 14.12 -9.68 0.42
C PHE A 102 13.36 -9.51 -0.89
N PHE A 103 12.08 -9.16 -0.78
CA PHE A 103 11.29 -8.74 -1.93
C PHE A 103 11.49 -7.25 -2.15
N SER A 104 12.02 -6.88 -3.32
CA SER A 104 12.10 -5.47 -3.72
C SER A 104 10.70 -4.87 -3.78
N SER A 105 10.52 -3.73 -3.12
CA SER A 105 9.27 -2.97 -3.11
C SER A 105 9.55 -1.48 -3.18
N LEU A 106 8.60 -0.66 -3.63
CA LEU A 106 8.79 0.78 -3.74
C LEU A 106 8.96 1.50 -2.38
N ILE A 107 8.64 0.84 -1.28
CA ILE A 107 8.80 1.34 0.10
C ILE A 107 10.17 1.02 0.71
N THR A 108 10.96 0.16 0.07
CA THR A 108 12.36 -0.11 0.41
C THR A 108 13.30 0.69 -0.48
N MET A 109 14.49 1.04 0.02
CA MET A 109 15.58 1.38 -0.90
C MET A 109 15.85 0.15 -1.77
N SER A 110 16.08 0.34 -3.07
CA SER A 110 16.16 -0.75 -4.06
C SER A 110 17.17 -1.86 -3.72
N ALA A 111 18.13 -1.61 -2.82
CA ALA A 111 19.16 -2.56 -2.41
C ALA A 111 19.11 -2.99 -0.93
N LEU A 112 18.13 -2.52 -0.14
CA LEU A 112 18.06 -2.82 1.29
C LEU A 112 16.74 -3.46 1.69
N CYS A 113 16.81 -4.51 2.51
CA CYS A 113 15.63 -5.10 3.13
C CYS A 113 14.90 -4.07 4.02
N PRO A 114 13.60 -4.25 4.30
CA PRO A 114 12.84 -3.31 5.13
C PRO A 114 13.44 -3.08 6.52
N GLU A 115 14.11 -4.10 7.08
CA GLU A 115 14.74 -3.99 8.39
C GLU A 115 15.91 -2.98 8.36
N CYS A 116 16.88 -3.17 7.45
CA CYS A 116 18.02 -2.26 7.35
C CYS A 116 17.60 -0.86 6.88
N SER A 117 16.67 -0.79 5.92
CA SER A 117 16.12 0.49 5.44
C SER A 117 15.48 1.31 6.56
N HIS A 118 14.79 0.65 7.50
CA HIS A 118 14.21 1.29 8.67
C HIS A 118 15.26 1.89 9.60
N TYR A 119 16.26 1.11 10.01
CA TYR A 119 17.24 1.57 10.99
C TYR A 119 18.26 2.55 10.41
N LEU A 120 18.63 2.40 9.13
CA LEU A 120 19.61 3.28 8.49
C LEU A 120 19.00 4.59 7.99
N TYR A 121 17.74 4.57 7.53
CA TYR A 121 17.15 5.70 6.81
C TYR A 121 15.77 6.12 7.32
N GLY A 122 15.26 5.50 8.40
CA GLY A 122 13.96 5.84 8.99
C GLY A 122 12.76 5.50 8.11
N LYS A 123 12.92 4.61 7.11
CA LYS A 123 11.80 4.15 6.28
C LYS A 123 10.81 3.32 7.11
N PRO A 124 9.55 3.17 6.67
CA PRO A 124 8.61 2.26 7.31
C PRO A 124 9.17 0.84 7.39
N ASN A 125 9.11 0.22 8.58
CA ASN A 125 9.51 -1.17 8.73
C ASN A 125 8.35 -2.11 8.38
N CYS A 126 8.67 -3.31 7.91
CA CYS A 126 7.71 -4.37 7.76
C CYS A 126 7.30 -4.91 9.15
N ALA A 127 6.00 -5.05 9.39
CA ALA A 127 5.52 -5.83 10.52
C ALA A 127 5.80 -7.31 10.24
N HIS A 128 6.95 -7.83 10.64
CA HIS A 128 7.38 -9.17 10.19
C HIS A 128 6.42 -10.29 10.63
N SER A 129 6.24 -11.29 9.77
CA SER A 129 5.46 -12.51 10.07
C SER A 129 6.17 -13.70 9.43
N PHE A 130 6.88 -14.47 10.26
CA PHE A 130 7.76 -15.53 9.78
C PHE A 130 7.00 -16.83 9.45
N CYS A 131 7.45 -17.50 8.39
CA CYS A 131 7.09 -18.87 8.02
C CYS A 131 8.25 -19.47 7.22
N GLY A 132 8.71 -20.67 7.60
CA GLY A 132 9.83 -21.32 6.91
C GLY A 132 11.15 -20.54 7.00
N GLY A 133 11.39 -19.82 8.11
CA GLY A 133 12.62 -19.04 8.32
C GLY A 133 12.68 -17.70 7.59
N ARG A 134 11.62 -17.31 6.86
CA ARG A 134 11.54 -16.00 6.18
C ARG A 134 10.24 -15.28 6.51
N CYS A 135 10.28 -13.96 6.46
CA CYS A 135 9.09 -13.14 6.57
C CYS A 135 8.22 -13.32 5.32
N ARG A 136 6.96 -13.75 5.51
CA ARG A 136 6.00 -13.96 4.41
C ARG A 136 5.67 -12.70 3.60
N ARG A 137 6.00 -11.53 4.13
CA ARG A 137 5.66 -10.23 3.54
C ARG A 137 6.81 -9.59 2.79
N CYS A 138 8.03 -9.70 3.32
CA CYS A 138 9.19 -9.01 2.76
C CYS A 138 10.38 -9.92 2.44
N GLY A 139 10.28 -11.23 2.68
CA GLY A 139 11.35 -12.18 2.40
C GLY A 139 12.49 -12.20 3.42
N TRP A 140 12.61 -11.15 4.24
CA TRP A 140 13.66 -11.02 5.26
C TRP A 140 13.73 -12.26 6.15
N ASP A 141 14.92 -12.85 6.25
CA ASP A 141 15.18 -14.08 7.00
C ASP A 141 15.53 -13.86 8.48
N GLY A 142 15.55 -12.60 8.94
CA GLY A 142 15.94 -12.25 10.30
C GLY A 142 17.40 -11.82 10.44
N SER A 143 18.21 -11.88 9.38
CA SER A 143 19.61 -11.47 9.42
C SER A 143 19.75 -9.98 9.68
N VAL A 144 20.71 -9.61 10.51
CA VAL A 144 21.02 -8.22 10.89
C VAL A 144 22.54 -8.03 10.79
N SER A 145 22.99 -6.92 10.21
CA SER A 145 24.41 -6.58 10.20
C SER A 145 24.88 -6.12 11.59
N GLU A 146 26.19 -6.17 11.84
CA GLU A 146 26.76 -5.66 13.10
C GLU A 146 26.39 -4.19 13.34
N HIS A 147 26.41 -3.38 12.27
CA HIS A 147 26.05 -1.97 12.36
C HIS A 147 24.59 -1.76 12.76
N VAL A 148 23.64 -2.45 12.10
CA VAL A 148 22.22 -2.36 12.46
C VAL A 148 21.94 -2.95 13.85
N ALA A 149 22.64 -4.01 14.26
CA ALA A 149 22.53 -4.58 15.61
C ALA A 149 22.98 -3.58 16.69
N SER A 150 24.06 -2.84 16.43
CA SER A 150 24.52 -1.75 17.30
C SER A 150 23.48 -0.64 17.45
N ILE A 151 22.86 -0.22 16.34
CA ILE A 151 21.77 0.78 16.35
C ILE A 151 20.56 0.28 17.15
N LYS A 152 20.23 -1.01 17.03
CA LYS A 152 19.13 -1.66 17.78
C LYS A 152 19.38 -1.74 19.29
N GLY A 153 20.63 -1.62 19.74
CA GLY A 153 21.00 -1.87 21.12
C GLY A 153 20.88 -3.35 21.53
N THR A 154 20.86 -4.27 20.55
CA THR A 154 20.85 -5.72 20.79
C THR A 154 22.27 -6.25 20.68
N ALA A 155 22.79 -6.84 21.75
CA ALA A 155 24.06 -7.59 21.69
C ALA A 155 23.91 -8.73 20.68
N TYR A 156 24.85 -8.79 19.73
CA TYR A 156 24.94 -9.82 18.70
C TYR A 156 25.44 -11.13 19.34
N ASP A 157 24.55 -12.09 19.59
CA ASP A 157 24.94 -13.45 19.96
C ASP A 157 25.19 -14.22 18.65
N GLY A 158 26.47 -14.35 18.29
CA GLY A 158 26.94 -14.98 17.06
C GLY A 158 26.84 -16.51 17.03
#